data_AF-A0A4R1PKV9-F1
#
_entry.id   AF-A0A4R1PKV9-F1
#
_cell.length_a   1.000
_cell.length_b   1.000
_cell.length_c   1.000
_cell.angle_alpha   90.00
_cell.angle_beta   90.00
_cell.angle_gamma   90.00
#
_symmetry.space_group_name_H-M   'P 1'
#
loop_
_entity.id
_entity.type
_entity.pdbx_description
1 polymer ?
#
loop_
_entity_poly.entity_id
_entity_poly.type
_entity_poly.pdbx_seq_one_letter_code
_entity_poly.pdbx_strand_id
1 'polypeptide(L)'
;MCNVEPAGSNQSGGGRSLPGLAGKHPLSSRRLSVAALLCGLALAPLAAAEPLRFALLAKRVDNPFFRLVGAGCAEAAEARGDTCLLLGPSGPAHFRRQSEALEQALDRNLNGIGLAVIHSKWLAEHALKRLGQTPLITFDSDLEPAERHLRRGYVGIDDLAFGRQPGLLAQRFRPQGGTLCILNSSAQESNLRERLQGLRQQLRGVGAPKEQAERLNGENGWQMMKRLAQGLDVPERVLVKTHVHLPEAPPHSAAPL
;
A
#
# COMPACT_ATOMS: atom_id res chain seq x y z
N MET A 1 -4.84 -49.01 -20.42
CA MET A 1 -4.57 -50.15 -19.52
C MET A 1 -5.38 -49.93 -18.26
N CYS A 2 -6.59 -50.49 -18.28
CA CYS A 2 -7.56 -50.48 -17.20
C CYS A 2 -7.80 -51.93 -16.81
N ASN A 3 -7.67 -52.26 -15.53
CA ASN A 3 -8.16 -53.48 -14.87
C ASN A 3 -8.89 -52.94 -13.61
N VAL A 4 -10.18 -53.09 -13.30
CA VAL A 4 -11.17 -54.20 -13.45
C VAL A 4 -10.62 -55.45 -12.74
N GLU A 5 -11.18 -56.07 -11.69
CA GLU A 5 -12.43 -56.08 -10.90
C GLU A 5 -12.16 -57.13 -9.75
N PRO A 6 -13.11 -57.73 -8.99
CA PRO A 6 -14.47 -57.33 -8.61
C PRO A 6 -14.80 -57.52 -7.11
N ALA A 7 -15.94 -56.96 -6.72
CA ALA A 7 -16.72 -57.39 -5.57
C ALA A 7 -17.50 -58.68 -5.91
N GLY A 8 -17.48 -59.67 -5.01
CA GLY A 8 -18.29 -60.88 -5.09
C GLY A 8 -19.42 -60.86 -4.07
N SER A 9 -20.67 -60.95 -4.55
CA SER A 9 -21.87 -61.12 -3.75
C SER A 9 -22.53 -62.49 -4.02
N ASN A 10 -22.76 -63.24 -2.94
CA ASN A 10 -24.02 -63.91 -2.58
C ASN A 10 -24.40 -65.32 -3.09
N GLN A 11 -25.05 -66.06 -2.16
CA GLN A 11 -25.93 -67.25 -2.27
C GLN A 11 -25.25 -68.64 -2.39
N SER A 12 -25.76 -69.79 -1.91
CA SER A 12 -27.08 -70.25 -1.44
C SER A 12 -26.97 -71.61 -0.70
N GLY A 13 -28.07 -72.04 -0.05
CA GLY A 13 -28.42 -73.47 0.18
C GLY A 13 -28.32 -73.93 1.64
N GLY A 14 -29.28 -74.63 2.26
CA GLY A 14 -30.55 -75.21 1.84
C GLY A 14 -30.94 -76.24 2.92
N GLY A 15 -32.15 -76.14 3.47
CA GLY A 15 -32.64 -77.07 4.49
C GLY A 15 -34.16 -77.23 4.40
N ARG A 16 -34.60 -78.39 3.89
CA ARG A 16 -36.01 -78.81 3.79
C ARG A 16 -36.52 -79.37 5.12
N SER A 17 -37.76 -79.06 5.48
CA SER A 17 -38.70 -80.03 6.09
C SER A 17 -40.15 -79.52 6.05
N LEU A 18 -40.95 -80.19 5.21
CA LEU A 18 -42.28 -80.81 5.42
C LEU A 18 -43.48 -80.04 6.07
N PRO A 19 -44.73 -80.50 5.81
CA PRO A 19 -45.85 -79.63 5.45
C PRO A 19 -46.96 -79.56 6.51
N GLY A 20 -47.92 -78.64 6.34
CA GLY A 20 -49.23 -78.79 6.97
C GLY A 20 -50.12 -77.55 7.00
N LEU A 21 -51.24 -77.67 6.30
CA LEU A 21 -52.58 -77.23 6.71
C LEU A 21 -52.95 -75.72 6.69
N ALA A 22 -53.65 -75.38 5.60
CA ALA A 22 -54.98 -74.76 5.54
C ALA A 22 -55.38 -73.70 6.60
N GLY A 23 -55.70 -72.49 6.11
CA GLY A 23 -56.53 -71.53 6.82
C GLY A 23 -56.64 -70.20 6.09
N LYS A 24 -57.75 -69.96 5.40
CA LYS A 24 -58.12 -68.66 4.80
C LYS A 24 -58.65 -67.75 5.91
N HIS A 25 -58.24 -66.48 5.99
CA HIS A 25 -59.09 -65.32 6.32
C HIS A 25 -58.37 -63.99 5.96
N PRO A 26 -59.11 -62.94 5.53
CA PRO A 26 -58.54 -61.78 4.85
C PRO A 26 -58.03 -60.68 5.80
N LEU A 27 -57.05 -59.94 5.27
CA LEU A 27 -56.28 -58.87 5.89
C LEU A 27 -57.12 -57.66 6.32
N SER A 28 -56.83 -57.20 7.54
CA SER A 28 -57.24 -55.92 8.11
C SER A 28 -56.50 -54.73 7.46
N SER A 29 -57.16 -53.58 7.54
CA SER A 29 -56.77 -52.27 7.01
C SER A 29 -55.33 -51.85 7.39
N ARG A 30 -54.46 -51.64 6.39
CA ARG A 30 -53.17 -50.96 6.57
C ARG A 30 -53.38 -49.46 6.76
N ARG A 31 -53.06 -48.95 7.94
CA ARG A 31 -52.78 -47.52 8.15
C ARG A 31 -51.40 -47.21 7.57
N LEU A 32 -51.33 -46.29 6.59
CA LEU A 32 -50.06 -45.74 6.12
C LEU A 32 -49.54 -44.73 7.15
N SER A 33 -48.42 -45.03 7.80
CA SER A 33 -47.63 -44.05 8.54
C SER A 33 -46.75 -43.28 7.55
N VAL A 34 -47.01 -41.98 7.37
CA VAL A 34 -46.12 -41.05 6.67
C VAL A 34 -44.96 -40.72 7.60
N ALA A 35 -43.78 -41.25 7.32
CA ALA A 35 -42.55 -40.84 7.99
C ALA A 35 -42.09 -39.51 7.37
N ALA A 36 -42.22 -38.41 8.14
CA ALA A 36 -41.67 -37.12 7.77
C ALA A 36 -40.14 -37.16 7.89
N LEU A 37 -39.45 -37.19 6.75
CA LEU A 37 -37.99 -37.08 6.68
C LEU A 37 -37.59 -35.61 6.94
N LEU A 38 -37.34 -35.26 8.19
CA LEU A 38 -36.68 -34.01 8.57
C LEU A 38 -35.21 -34.10 8.16
N CYS A 39 -34.92 -33.76 6.89
CA CYS A 39 -33.57 -33.45 6.44
C CYS A 39 -33.12 -32.16 7.15
N GLY A 40 -32.42 -32.32 8.27
CA GLY A 40 -31.67 -31.23 8.90
C GLY A 40 -30.59 -30.74 7.93
N LEU A 41 -30.87 -29.65 7.22
CA LEU A 41 -29.83 -28.82 6.62
C LEU A 41 -29.00 -28.23 7.77
N ALA A 42 -27.89 -28.88 8.09
CA ALA A 42 -26.84 -28.27 8.87
C ALA A 42 -26.30 -27.09 8.06
N LEU A 43 -26.73 -25.86 8.39
CA LEU A 43 -26.02 -24.67 7.99
C LEU A 43 -24.65 -24.72 8.68
N ALA A 44 -23.63 -25.22 7.97
CA ALA A 44 -22.26 -24.95 8.34
C ALA A 44 -22.09 -23.42 8.33
N PRO A 45 -21.55 -22.81 9.41
CA PRO A 45 -21.25 -21.39 9.36
C PRO A 45 -20.26 -21.18 8.21
N LEU A 46 -20.58 -20.26 7.27
CA LEU A 46 -19.55 -19.75 6.38
C LEU A 46 -18.46 -19.19 7.30
N ALA A 47 -17.28 -19.82 7.27
CA ALA A 47 -16.11 -19.29 7.93
C ALA A 47 -15.80 -17.94 7.27
N ALA A 48 -16.27 -16.84 7.87
CA ALA A 48 -15.85 -15.51 7.51
C ALA A 48 -14.34 -15.44 7.78
N ALA A 49 -13.56 -15.08 6.77
CA ALA A 49 -12.13 -14.86 6.94
C ALA A 49 -11.92 -13.79 8.02
N GLU A 50 -10.91 -13.97 8.89
CA GLU A 50 -10.60 -12.96 9.89
C GLU A 50 -10.24 -11.62 9.22
N PRO A 51 -10.81 -10.49 9.69
CA PRO A 51 -10.48 -9.15 9.19
C PRO A 51 -8.98 -8.89 9.18
N LEU A 52 -8.45 -8.45 8.04
CA LEU A 52 -7.06 -8.06 7.94
C LEU A 52 -6.84 -6.68 8.57
N ARG A 53 -5.63 -6.46 9.07
CA ARG A 53 -5.22 -5.26 9.78
C ARG A 53 -3.97 -4.68 9.14
N PHE A 54 -4.09 -3.49 8.59
CA PHE A 54 -3.00 -2.77 7.94
C PHE A 54 -2.66 -1.49 8.69
N ALA A 55 -1.48 -0.93 8.41
CA ALA A 55 -1.15 0.42 8.84
C ALA A 55 -0.40 1.19 7.76
N LEU A 56 -0.70 2.49 7.66
CA LEU A 56 0.18 3.46 7.02
C LEU A 56 0.97 4.20 8.09
N LEU A 57 2.28 3.97 8.13
CA LEU A 57 3.20 4.71 8.97
C LEU A 57 3.67 5.97 8.25
N ALA A 58 3.04 7.09 8.58
CA ALA A 58 3.34 8.40 8.06
C ALA A 58 4.61 8.99 8.69
N LYS A 59 5.15 10.03 8.05
CA LYS A 59 6.20 10.87 8.64
C LYS A 59 5.68 11.71 9.80
N ARG A 60 4.40 12.11 9.68
CA ARG A 60 3.67 13.02 10.57
C ARG A 60 2.17 12.74 10.46
N VAL A 61 1.53 12.33 11.56
CA VAL A 61 0.08 12.08 11.56
C VAL A 61 -0.75 13.36 11.59
N ASP A 62 -0.15 14.48 12.02
CA ASP A 62 -0.77 15.81 12.08
C ASP A 62 -0.71 16.57 10.74
N ASN A 63 -0.05 16.03 9.72
CA ASN A 63 0.01 16.64 8.40
C ASN A 63 -1.29 16.35 7.60
N PRO A 64 -1.98 17.37 7.05
CA PRO A 64 -3.20 17.19 6.25
C PRO A 64 -3.05 16.20 5.08
N PHE A 65 -1.89 16.16 4.42
CA PHE A 65 -1.63 15.20 3.34
C PHE A 65 -1.72 13.76 3.85
N PHE A 66 -1.04 13.43 4.94
CA PHE A 66 -1.06 12.07 5.50
C PHE A 66 -2.41 11.72 6.12
N ARG A 67 -3.16 12.70 6.64
CA ARG A 67 -4.55 12.50 7.07
C ARG A 67 -5.45 12.06 5.91
N LEU A 68 -5.34 12.71 4.77
CA LEU A 68 -6.11 12.34 3.57
C LEU A 68 -5.71 10.95 3.06
N VAL A 69 -4.40 10.66 3.00
CA VAL A 69 -3.90 9.33 2.61
C VAL A 69 -4.40 8.24 3.58
N GLY A 70 -4.37 8.52 4.89
CA GLY A 70 -4.90 7.61 5.91
C GLY A 70 -6.40 7.36 5.77
N ALA A 71 -7.19 8.40 5.48
CA ALA A 71 -8.63 8.27 5.25
C ALA A 71 -8.93 7.36 4.03
N GLY A 72 -8.22 7.55 2.92
CA GLY A 72 -8.37 6.69 1.74
C GLY A 72 -7.97 5.23 2.00
N CYS A 73 -6.96 5.00 2.85
CA CYS A 73 -6.60 3.64 3.26
C CYS A 73 -7.69 2.99 4.12
N ALA A 74 -8.24 3.75 5.08
CA ALA A 74 -9.33 3.28 5.94
C ALA A 74 -10.57 2.92 5.11
N GLU A 75 -11.00 3.81 4.22
CA GLU A 75 -12.14 3.57 3.31
C GLU A 75 -11.94 2.29 2.47
N ALA A 76 -10.77 2.11 1.86
CA ALA A 76 -10.48 0.94 1.03
C ALA A 76 -10.40 -0.37 1.81
N ALA A 77 -10.01 -0.32 3.09
CA ALA A 77 -9.99 -1.46 3.99
C ALA A 77 -11.41 -1.80 4.49
N GLU A 78 -12.17 -0.80 4.92
CA GLU A 78 -13.56 -0.96 5.38
C GLU A 78 -14.45 -1.58 4.31
N ALA A 79 -14.28 -1.18 3.04
CA ALA A 79 -14.98 -1.77 1.89
C ALA A 79 -14.74 -3.28 1.71
N ARG A 80 -13.72 -3.86 2.37
CA ARG A 80 -13.38 -5.28 2.36
C ARG A 80 -13.61 -5.97 3.71
N GLY A 81 -14.12 -5.26 4.71
CA GLY A 81 -14.22 -5.76 6.08
C GLY A 81 -12.88 -5.79 6.83
N ASP A 82 -11.87 -5.07 6.33
CA ASP A 82 -10.53 -4.95 6.92
C ASP A 82 -10.38 -3.62 7.69
N THR A 83 -9.22 -3.40 8.30
CA THR A 83 -8.87 -2.13 8.96
C THR A 83 -7.55 -1.58 8.47
N CYS A 84 -7.44 -0.25 8.34
CA CYS A 84 -6.17 0.42 8.07
C CYS A 84 -5.96 1.59 9.01
N LEU A 85 -4.87 1.57 9.78
CA LEU A 85 -4.53 2.59 10.77
C LEU A 85 -3.56 3.61 10.19
N LEU A 86 -3.81 4.90 10.39
CA LEU A 86 -2.79 5.92 10.23
C LEU A 86 -1.94 6.01 11.51
N LEU A 87 -0.66 5.65 11.40
CA LEU A 87 0.30 5.64 12.50
C LEU A 87 1.48 6.57 12.19
N GLY A 88 2.25 6.93 13.22
CA GLY A 88 3.44 7.76 13.09
C GLY A 88 3.51 8.84 14.18
N PRO A 89 4.64 9.57 14.27
CA PRO A 89 4.80 10.64 15.24
C PRO A 89 3.94 11.87 14.88
N SER A 90 3.65 12.68 15.89
CA SER A 90 3.11 14.05 15.71
C SER A 90 4.22 15.10 15.82
N GLY A 91 3.99 16.28 15.24
CA GLY A 91 4.95 17.37 15.25
C GLY A 91 6.07 17.18 14.21
N PRO A 92 7.21 17.89 14.32
CA PRO A 92 8.23 17.87 13.26
C PRO A 92 8.72 16.47 12.88
N ALA A 93 8.84 16.21 11.57
CA ALA A 93 9.30 14.91 11.07
C ALA A 93 10.70 14.60 11.60
N HIS A 94 10.88 13.41 12.19
CA HIS A 94 12.15 13.00 12.78
C HIS A 94 12.33 11.48 12.68
N PHE A 95 13.42 11.04 12.05
CA PHE A 95 13.62 9.62 11.72
C PHE A 95 13.67 8.70 12.94
N ARG A 96 14.20 9.16 14.09
CA ARG A 96 14.22 8.34 15.32
C ARG A 96 12.82 8.11 15.87
N ARG A 97 11.98 9.16 15.89
CA ARG A 97 10.59 9.06 16.33
C ARG A 97 9.77 8.20 15.38
N GLN A 98 10.08 8.24 14.08
CA GLN A 98 9.49 7.33 13.12
C GLN A 98 9.94 5.88 13.34
N SER A 99 11.21 5.64 13.66
CA SER A 99 11.74 4.31 14.02
C SER A 99 11.00 3.73 15.22
N GLU A 100 10.84 4.52 16.29
CA GLU A 100 10.08 4.13 17.49
C GLU A 100 8.61 3.81 17.15
N ALA A 101 7.95 4.64 16.34
CA ALA A 101 6.58 4.40 15.92
C ALA A 101 6.45 3.14 15.04
N LEU A 102 7.44 2.85 14.19
CA LEU A 102 7.48 1.65 13.37
C LEU A 102 7.67 0.39 14.22
N GLU A 103 8.57 0.43 15.20
CA GLU A 103 8.77 -0.66 16.16
C GLU A 103 7.47 -0.98 16.91
N GLN A 104 6.77 0.05 17.40
CA GLN A 104 5.46 -0.11 18.04
C GLN A 104 4.37 -0.61 17.08
N ALA A 105 4.47 -0.34 15.78
CA ALA A 105 3.52 -0.83 14.79
C ALA A 105 3.76 -2.32 14.50
N LEU A 106 5.03 -2.74 14.45
CA LEU A 106 5.43 -4.15 14.24
C LEU A 106 4.95 -5.06 15.38
N ASP A 107 4.78 -4.53 16.58
CA ASP A 107 4.24 -5.27 17.73
C ASP A 107 2.71 -5.47 17.69
N ARG A 108 2.01 -4.97 16.66
CA ARG A 108 0.53 -5.00 16.58
C ARG A 108 -0.06 -6.17 15.76
N ASN A 109 0.77 -7.13 15.33
CA ASN A 109 0.36 -8.25 14.46
C ASN A 109 -0.42 -7.77 13.22
N LEU A 110 0.19 -6.88 12.46
CA LEU A 110 -0.40 -6.33 11.22
C LEU A 110 -0.16 -7.29 10.04
N ASN A 111 -1.14 -7.38 9.14
CA ASN A 111 -1.03 -8.13 7.89
C ASN A 111 -0.24 -7.38 6.80
N GLY A 112 0.06 -6.09 7.03
CA GLY A 112 0.93 -5.30 6.16
C GLY A 112 1.11 -3.87 6.64
N ILE A 113 2.23 -3.27 6.24
CA ILE A 113 2.60 -1.89 6.56
C ILE A 113 2.92 -1.14 5.27
N GLY A 114 2.33 0.04 5.10
CA GLY A 114 2.84 1.07 4.20
C GLY A 114 3.70 2.05 5.00
N LEU A 115 4.89 2.40 4.49
CA LEU A 115 5.82 3.29 5.17
C LEU A 115 6.19 4.51 4.30
N ALA A 116 5.98 5.72 4.81
CA ALA A 116 6.52 6.94 4.23
C ALA A 116 7.91 7.24 4.78
N VAL A 117 8.95 6.89 4.04
CA VAL A 117 10.34 6.88 4.52
C VAL A 117 10.86 8.30 4.77
N ILE A 118 11.28 8.61 6.00
CA ILE A 118 12.11 9.80 6.26
C ILE A 118 13.55 9.47 5.85
N HIS A 119 14.19 8.53 6.54
CA HIS A 119 15.61 8.21 6.37
C HIS A 119 15.82 6.71 6.12
N SER A 120 16.12 6.35 4.87
CA SER A 120 16.21 4.94 4.42
C SER A 120 17.18 4.11 5.24
N LYS A 121 18.47 4.48 5.21
CA LYS A 121 19.54 3.74 5.89
C LYS A 121 19.28 3.56 7.40
N TRP A 122 18.88 4.62 8.10
CA TRP A 122 18.57 4.54 9.52
C TRP A 122 17.45 3.53 9.80
N LEU A 123 16.33 3.61 9.10
CA LEU A 123 15.20 2.70 9.34
C LEU A 123 15.57 1.25 9.03
N ALA A 124 16.35 1.01 7.97
CA ALA A 124 16.87 -0.31 7.63
C ALA A 124 17.83 -0.88 8.68
N GLU A 125 18.68 -0.04 9.26
CA GLU A 125 19.63 -0.45 10.32
C GLU A 125 18.97 -0.59 11.70
N HIS A 126 17.72 -0.13 11.88
CA HIS A 126 16.99 -0.12 13.15
C HIS A 126 15.64 -0.84 13.00
N ALA A 127 14.52 -0.11 13.03
CA ALA A 127 13.17 -0.67 13.10
C ALA A 127 12.87 -1.77 12.07
N LEU A 128 13.34 -1.63 10.83
CA LEU A 128 13.05 -2.60 9.77
C LEU A 128 13.78 -3.94 9.94
N LYS A 129 14.78 -4.05 10.83
CA LYS A 129 15.35 -5.36 11.22
C LYS A 129 14.31 -6.26 11.88
N ARG A 130 13.27 -5.68 12.48
CA ARG A 130 12.14 -6.39 13.13
C ARG A 130 10.99 -6.68 12.18
N LEU A 131 11.10 -6.36 10.88
CA LEU A 131 10.00 -6.51 9.92
C LEU A 131 9.51 -7.96 9.81
N GLY A 132 10.43 -8.93 9.90
CA GLY A 132 10.11 -10.36 9.82
C GLY A 132 9.39 -10.71 8.53
N GLN A 133 8.23 -11.35 8.66
CA GLN A 133 7.37 -11.75 7.52
C GLN A 133 6.34 -10.67 7.16
N THR A 134 6.24 -9.58 7.91
CA THR A 134 5.24 -8.53 7.68
C THR A 134 5.48 -7.87 6.32
N PRO A 135 4.52 -7.92 5.37
CA PRO A 135 4.67 -7.27 4.08
C PRO A 135 4.83 -5.75 4.24
N LEU A 136 5.85 -5.20 3.60
CA LEU A 136 6.12 -3.76 3.56
C LEU A 136 5.91 -3.23 2.14
N ILE A 137 5.16 -2.16 2.00
CA ILE A 137 5.24 -1.24 0.85
C ILE A 137 5.75 0.11 1.34
N THR A 138 6.31 0.90 0.45
CA THR A 138 6.59 2.31 0.71
C THR A 138 5.60 3.19 -0.03
N PHE A 139 5.33 4.38 0.49
CA PHE A 139 4.46 5.36 -0.16
C PHE A 139 4.94 6.78 0.13
N ASP A 140 4.65 7.75 -0.75
CA ASP A 140 5.12 9.16 -0.68
C ASP A 140 6.65 9.35 -0.76
N SER A 141 7.42 8.52 -0.08
CA SER A 141 8.88 8.52 -0.03
C SER A 141 9.37 7.09 0.07
N ASP A 142 10.31 6.74 -0.80
CA ASP A 142 10.81 5.38 -0.94
C ASP A 142 12.05 5.11 -0.08
N LEU A 143 12.39 3.83 0.07
CA LEU A 143 13.72 3.38 0.46
C LEU A 143 14.71 3.66 -0.67
N GLU A 144 15.93 4.03 -0.27
CA GLU A 144 17.06 4.22 -1.17
C GLU A 144 17.43 2.88 -1.85
N PRO A 145 18.11 2.93 -3.03
CA PRO A 145 18.37 1.74 -3.83
C PRO A 145 18.95 0.54 -3.08
N ALA A 146 19.83 0.77 -2.10
CA ALA A 146 20.45 -0.28 -1.30
C ALA A 146 19.46 -1.01 -0.39
N GLU A 147 18.41 -0.34 0.09
CA GLU A 147 17.42 -0.90 1.02
C GLU A 147 16.10 -1.31 0.36
N ARG A 148 15.90 -1.06 -0.95
CA ARG A 148 14.64 -1.39 -1.66
C ARG A 148 14.24 -2.86 -1.60
N HIS A 149 15.19 -3.76 -1.34
CA HIS A 149 14.91 -5.19 -1.15
C HIS A 149 14.02 -5.48 0.09
N LEU A 150 13.91 -4.55 1.04
CA LEU A 150 13.06 -4.68 2.23
C LEU A 150 11.56 -4.48 1.95
N ARG A 151 11.19 -3.93 0.78
CA ARG A 151 9.80 -3.64 0.40
C ARG A 151 9.35 -4.45 -0.80
N ARG A 152 8.04 -4.64 -0.94
CA ARG A 152 7.39 -5.31 -2.08
C ARG A 152 7.09 -4.35 -3.23
N GLY A 153 6.87 -3.08 -2.94
CA GLY A 153 6.49 -2.07 -3.93
C GLY A 153 6.53 -0.66 -3.35
N TYR A 154 6.51 0.33 -4.25
CA TYR A 154 6.44 1.75 -3.92
C TYR A 154 5.22 2.37 -4.60
N VAL A 155 4.47 3.18 -3.86
CA VAL A 155 3.32 3.94 -4.36
C VAL A 155 3.58 5.44 -4.18
N GLY A 156 3.93 6.12 -5.26
CA GLY A 156 4.18 7.55 -5.23
C GLY A 156 4.75 8.07 -6.54
N ILE A 157 5.24 9.29 -6.50
CA ILE A 157 5.85 9.96 -7.65
C ILE A 157 7.32 9.55 -7.74
N ASP A 158 7.86 9.48 -8.96
CA ASP A 158 9.32 9.46 -9.16
C ASP A 158 9.89 10.85 -8.79
N ASP A 159 10.40 10.97 -7.57
CA ASP A 159 10.89 12.22 -7.01
C ASP A 159 12.09 12.79 -7.80
N LEU A 160 12.93 11.93 -8.36
CA LEU A 160 14.06 12.35 -9.19
C LEU A 160 13.55 12.94 -10.51
N ALA A 161 12.61 12.26 -11.18
CA ALA A 161 11.99 12.77 -12.40
C ALA A 161 11.20 14.05 -12.13
N PHE A 162 10.46 14.12 -11.03
CA PHE A 162 9.77 15.32 -10.58
C PHE A 162 10.75 16.48 -10.40
N GLY A 163 11.89 16.24 -9.73
CA GLY A 163 12.94 17.23 -9.52
C GLY A 163 13.52 17.82 -10.81
N ARG A 164 13.61 17.01 -11.87
CA ARG A 164 14.10 17.48 -13.19
C ARG A 164 13.13 18.46 -13.84
N GLN A 165 11.82 18.35 -13.59
CA GLN A 165 10.81 19.19 -14.25
C GLN A 165 10.99 20.70 -13.94
N PRO A 166 11.15 21.14 -12.67
CA PRO A 166 11.50 22.53 -12.38
C PRO A 166 12.85 22.97 -12.99
N GLY A 167 13.82 22.06 -13.15
CA GLY A 167 15.09 22.37 -13.81
C GLY A 167 14.92 22.69 -15.30
N LEU A 168 14.10 21.91 -15.99
CA LEU A 168 13.73 22.15 -17.40
C LEU A 168 13.02 23.49 -17.55
N LEU A 169 12.07 23.79 -16.66
CA LEU A 169 11.37 25.07 -16.66
C LEU A 169 12.35 26.23 -16.40
N ALA A 170 13.25 26.08 -15.43
CA ALA A 170 14.25 27.10 -15.13
C ALA A 170 15.16 27.37 -16.34
N GLN A 171 15.65 26.34 -17.03
CA GLN A 171 16.41 26.46 -18.28
C GLN A 171 15.62 27.17 -19.38
N ARG A 172 14.33 26.83 -19.54
CA ARG A 172 13.46 27.47 -20.53
C ARG A 172 13.28 28.97 -20.28
N PHE A 173 13.09 29.36 -19.02
CA PHE A 173 12.87 30.78 -18.66
C PHE A 173 14.17 31.58 -18.51
N ARG A 174 15.29 30.92 -18.24
CA ARG A 174 16.60 31.53 -17.99
C ARG A 174 17.69 30.72 -18.69
N PRO A 175 17.80 30.81 -20.03
CA PRO A 175 18.71 29.97 -20.81
C PRO A 175 20.19 30.23 -20.51
N GLN A 176 20.53 31.41 -19.99
CA GLN A 176 21.90 31.78 -19.59
C GLN A 176 22.21 31.44 -18.11
N GLY A 177 21.27 30.79 -17.41
CA GLY A 177 21.39 30.48 -15.99
C GLY A 177 20.90 31.60 -15.06
N GLY A 178 21.16 31.41 -13.78
CA GLY A 178 20.73 32.32 -12.72
C GLY A 178 20.96 31.79 -11.30
N THR A 179 20.56 32.61 -10.34
CA THR A 179 20.61 32.28 -8.92
C THR A 179 19.29 31.65 -8.48
N LEU A 180 19.36 30.48 -7.85
CA LEU A 180 18.20 29.76 -7.31
C LEU A 180 18.14 29.87 -5.78
N CYS A 181 16.95 30.16 -5.28
CA CYS A 181 16.60 29.99 -3.88
C CYS A 181 15.73 28.72 -3.74
N ILE A 182 16.18 27.76 -2.95
CA ILE A 182 15.47 26.49 -2.74
C ILE A 182 14.94 26.47 -1.31
N LEU A 183 13.62 26.37 -1.18
CA LEU A 183 12.94 26.12 0.09
C LEU A 183 12.78 24.61 0.26
N ASN A 184 13.45 24.06 1.26
CA ASN A 184 13.37 22.64 1.58
C ASN A 184 13.09 22.49 3.08
N SER A 185 12.05 21.75 3.45
CA SER A 185 11.66 21.53 4.85
C SER A 185 12.56 20.54 5.57
N SER A 186 13.27 19.65 4.86
CA SER A 186 14.17 18.68 5.47
C SER A 186 15.23 18.18 4.48
N ALA A 187 16.49 18.16 4.92
CA ALA A 187 17.58 17.51 4.18
C ALA A 187 17.64 15.99 4.40
N GLN A 188 16.91 15.47 5.39
CA GLN A 188 16.93 14.06 5.75
C GLN A 188 15.86 13.25 5.02
N GLU A 189 14.77 13.89 4.59
CA GLU A 189 13.68 13.23 3.89
C GLU A 189 14.09 12.78 2.50
N SER A 190 13.92 11.48 2.23
CA SER A 190 14.43 10.84 1.01
C SER A 190 13.80 11.43 -0.26
N ASN A 191 12.48 11.66 -0.28
CA ASN A 191 11.80 12.30 -1.41
C ASN A 191 12.31 13.71 -1.70
N LEU A 192 12.47 14.56 -0.67
CA LEU A 192 12.92 15.95 -0.86
C LEU A 192 14.36 16.00 -1.37
N ARG A 193 15.22 15.09 -0.88
CA ARG A 193 16.59 14.94 -1.38
C ARG A 193 16.60 14.49 -2.84
N GLU A 194 15.79 13.52 -3.23
CA GLU A 194 15.70 13.05 -4.62
C GLU A 194 15.17 14.13 -5.57
N ARG A 195 14.17 14.92 -5.16
CA ARG A 195 13.69 16.08 -5.94
C ARG A 195 14.79 17.11 -6.13
N LEU A 196 15.52 17.43 -5.08
CA LEU A 196 16.62 18.39 -5.16
C LEU A 196 17.78 17.86 -6.00
N GLN A 197 18.06 16.55 -5.94
CA GLN A 197 19.02 15.88 -6.79
C GLN A 197 18.59 15.95 -8.26
N GLY A 198 17.32 15.70 -8.56
CA GLY A 198 16.77 15.77 -9.93
C GLY A 198 16.92 17.16 -10.53
N LEU A 199 16.62 18.20 -9.73
CA LEU A 199 16.85 19.59 -10.11
C LEU A 199 18.33 19.85 -10.42
N ARG A 200 19.23 19.46 -9.52
CA ARG A 200 20.68 19.66 -9.68
C ARG A 200 21.21 18.94 -10.92
N GLN A 201 20.82 17.69 -11.14
CA GLN A 201 21.20 16.93 -12.33
C GLN A 201 20.73 17.62 -13.61
N GLN A 202 19.48 18.07 -13.65
CA GLN A 202 18.94 18.74 -14.83
C GLN A 202 19.72 20.01 -15.17
N LEU A 203 20.05 20.82 -14.17
CA LEU A 203 20.75 22.09 -14.36
C LEU A 203 22.23 21.93 -14.67
N ARG A 204 22.89 20.88 -14.16
CA ARG A 204 24.27 20.49 -14.51
C ARG A 204 24.40 19.89 -15.92
N GLY A 205 23.30 19.39 -16.50
CA GLY A 205 23.29 18.80 -17.83
C GLY A 205 23.37 17.27 -17.85
N VAL A 206 23.04 16.68 -19.00
CA VAL A 206 22.93 15.23 -19.20
C VAL A 206 24.29 14.56 -18.95
N GLY A 207 24.34 13.61 -18.03
CA GLY A 207 25.54 12.82 -17.70
C GLY A 207 26.25 13.19 -16.38
N ALA A 208 25.74 14.18 -15.63
CA ALA A 208 26.24 14.43 -14.27
C ALA A 208 26.12 13.16 -13.40
N PRO A 209 27.22 12.70 -12.74
CA PRO A 209 27.19 11.53 -11.88
C PRO A 209 26.08 11.65 -10.82
N LYS A 210 25.41 10.54 -10.50
CA LYS A 210 24.37 10.53 -9.46
C LYS A 210 24.88 11.06 -8.12
N GLU A 211 26.17 10.86 -7.85
CA GLU A 211 26.87 11.32 -6.64
C GLU A 211 27.11 12.84 -6.60
N GLN A 212 27.08 13.56 -7.74
CA GLN A 212 27.27 15.01 -7.78
C GLN A 212 25.96 15.77 -7.46
N ALA A 213 25.33 15.40 -6.36
CA ALA A 213 24.21 16.11 -5.76
C ALA A 213 24.66 17.33 -4.94
N GLU A 214 25.84 17.90 -5.23
CA GLU A 214 26.32 19.09 -4.56
C GLU A 214 25.56 20.34 -4.98
N ARG A 215 25.55 21.33 -4.09
CA ARG A 215 24.96 22.64 -4.32
C ARG A 215 25.55 23.25 -5.59
N LEU A 216 24.69 23.80 -6.46
CA LEU A 216 25.15 24.49 -7.68
C LEU A 216 25.97 25.73 -7.31
N ASN A 217 27.10 25.93 -7.97
CA ASN A 217 28.07 26.98 -7.74
C ASN A 217 28.67 27.50 -9.07
N GLY A 218 27.85 27.60 -10.11
CA GLY A 218 28.20 28.16 -11.42
C GLY A 218 28.02 27.21 -12.60
N GLU A 219 27.66 25.95 -12.36
CA GLU A 219 27.51 24.94 -13.41
C GLU A 219 26.43 25.35 -14.41
N ASN A 220 26.80 25.46 -15.68
CA ASN A 220 25.96 25.98 -16.77
C ASN A 220 25.28 27.32 -16.43
N GLY A 221 25.96 28.20 -15.69
CA GLY A 221 25.43 29.49 -15.28
C GLY A 221 24.46 29.43 -14.10
N TRP A 222 24.26 28.27 -13.48
CA TRP A 222 23.38 28.10 -12.32
C TRP A 222 24.15 28.11 -11.01
N GLN A 223 23.62 28.84 -10.04
CA GLN A 223 24.14 28.82 -8.67
C GLN A 223 22.99 28.80 -7.66
N MET A 224 23.19 28.11 -6.54
CA MET A 224 22.21 28.06 -5.45
C MET A 224 22.66 28.97 -4.31
N MET A 225 21.75 29.77 -3.77
CA MET A 225 22.02 30.61 -2.60
C MET A 225 22.47 29.76 -1.41
N LYS A 226 23.44 30.27 -0.62
CA LYS A 226 23.90 29.61 0.61
C LYS A 226 22.90 29.73 1.75
N ARG A 227 22.09 30.80 1.76
CA ARG A 227 21.06 31.10 2.77
C ARG A 227 19.87 31.78 2.08
N LEU A 228 18.71 31.71 2.71
CA LEU A 228 17.61 32.63 2.40
C LEU A 228 18.11 34.07 2.55
N ALA A 229 17.67 34.95 1.65
CA ALA A 229 18.15 36.32 1.50
C ALA A 229 17.99 37.12 2.81
N GLN A 230 18.99 37.10 3.68
CA GLN A 230 19.13 38.11 4.72
C GLN A 230 19.80 39.32 4.06
N GLY A 231 18.99 40.31 3.68
CA GLY A 231 19.49 41.60 3.18
C GLY A 231 19.85 41.68 1.69
N LEU A 232 19.36 40.76 0.85
CA LEU A 232 19.35 40.97 -0.61
C LEU A 232 17.91 41.22 -1.06
N ASP A 233 17.71 42.19 -1.95
CA ASP A 233 16.44 42.35 -2.65
C ASP A 233 16.11 41.02 -3.35
N VAL A 234 15.06 40.35 -2.88
CA VAL A 234 14.51 39.19 -3.58
C VAL A 234 13.67 39.77 -4.71
N PRO A 235 14.07 39.67 -5.99
CA PRO A 235 13.22 40.12 -7.07
C PRO A 235 11.90 39.34 -7.00
N GLU A 236 10.77 40.06 -6.83
CA GLU A 236 9.41 39.53 -6.64
C GLU A 236 8.85 38.73 -7.83
N ARG A 237 9.70 38.18 -8.70
CA ARG A 237 9.26 37.21 -9.70
C ARG A 237 9.30 35.82 -9.10
N VAL A 238 8.24 35.51 -8.35
CA VAL A 238 7.88 34.14 -7.98
C VAL A 238 7.58 33.38 -9.28
N LEU A 239 8.52 32.56 -9.75
CA LEU A 239 8.38 31.76 -10.98
C LEU A 239 7.48 30.53 -10.80
N VAL A 240 7.02 30.25 -9.57
CA VAL A 240 6.06 29.18 -9.30
C VAL A 240 4.91 29.75 -8.48
N LYS A 241 3.94 30.32 -9.18
CA LYS A 241 2.56 30.38 -8.69
C LYS A 241 1.89 29.11 -9.22
N THR A 242 1.74 28.09 -8.38
CA THR A 242 0.99 26.87 -8.73
C THR A 242 -0.49 27.22 -8.89
N HIS A 243 -0.86 27.72 -10.06
CA HIS A 243 -2.23 27.63 -10.54
C HIS A 243 -2.39 26.25 -11.16
N VAL A 244 -2.84 25.28 -10.35
CA VAL A 244 -3.38 24.04 -10.89
C VAL A 244 -4.71 24.42 -11.52
N HIS A 245 -4.74 24.57 -12.84
CA HIS A 245 -5.99 24.67 -13.57
C HIS A 245 -6.50 23.23 -13.75
N LEU A 246 -7.34 22.78 -12.81
CA LEU A 246 -8.18 21.61 -13.05
C LEU A 246 -9.34 22.10 -13.91
N PRO A 247 -9.44 21.74 -15.20
CA PRO A 247 -10.69 21.95 -15.91
C PRO A 247 -11.79 21.20 -15.16
N GLU A 248 -12.90 21.88 -14.87
CA GLU A 248 -14.06 21.28 -14.21
C GLU A 248 -14.43 19.98 -14.94
N ALA A 249 -14.53 18.89 -14.18
CA ALA A 249 -15.12 17.67 -14.71
C ALA A 249 -16.56 18.01 -15.12
N PRO A 250 -16.99 17.67 -16.35
CA PRO A 250 -18.37 17.92 -16.75
C PRO A 250 -19.32 17.24 -15.75
N PRO A 251 -20.44 17.88 -15.38
CA PRO A 251 -21.35 17.35 -14.39
C PRO A 251 -21.78 15.94 -14.82
N HIS A 252 -21.62 14.97 -13.93
CA HIS A 252 -22.15 13.63 -14.11
C HIS A 252 -23.66 13.74 -14.38
N SER A 253 -24.08 13.43 -15.61
CA SER A 253 -25.49 13.19 -15.88
C SER A 253 -25.87 11.95 -15.07
N ALA A 254 -26.66 12.14 -14.02
CA ALA A 254 -27.34 11.04 -13.36
C ALA A 254 -28.16 10.30 -14.42
N ALA A 255 -27.80 9.05 -14.70
CA ALA A 255 -28.67 8.16 -15.45
C ALA A 255 -29.93 7.93 -14.59
N PRO A 256 -31.14 8.04 -15.15
CA PRO A 256 -32.36 7.81 -14.40
C PRO A 256 -32.50 6.32 -14.05
N LEU A 257 -33.06 6.09 -12.87
CA LEU A 257 -33.39 4.80 -12.26
C LEU A 257 -34.13 3.84 -13.22
#